data_AF-A0A8J4H2J0-F1
#
_entry.id   AF-A0A8J4H2J0-F1
#
_cell.length_a   1.000
_cell.length_b   1.000
_cell.length_c   1.000
_cell.angle_alpha   90.00
_cell.angle_beta   90.00
_cell.angle_gamma   90.00
#
_symmetry.space_group_name_H-M   'P 1'
#
loop_
_entity.id
_entity.type
_entity.pdbx_description
1 polymer ?
#
loop_
_entity_poly.entity_id
_entity_poly.type
_entity_poly.pdbx_seq_one_letter_code
_entity_poly.pdbx_strand_id
1 'polypeptide(L)'
;MKYVICQSVSVTDMSNEVLQEKVFHHGELETASVSIGCSVITSALGLKEFEVVYDLRYNEKQRCKIVDIEYDMAEKPVVARAYLEPVRLIVGQHDVGQV
;
A
#
# COMPACT_ATOMS: atom_id res chain seq x y z
N MET A 1 -11.01 -17.32 -1.55
CA MET A 1 -10.93 -16.58 -0.26
C MET A 1 -10.61 -15.14 -0.59
N LYS A 2 -11.19 -14.18 0.11
CA LYS A 2 -11.04 -12.75 -0.23
C LYS A 2 -9.90 -12.16 0.59
N TYR A 3 -8.87 -11.67 -0.08
CA TYR A 3 -7.73 -10.99 0.56
C TYR A 3 -7.81 -9.50 0.27
N VAL A 4 -7.76 -8.68 1.32
CA VAL A 4 -7.55 -7.24 1.17
C VAL A 4 -6.06 -7.01 1.04
N ILE A 5 -5.63 -6.38 -0.06
CA ILE A 5 -4.22 -6.07 -0.28
C ILE A 5 -3.92 -4.71 0.34
N CYS A 6 -3.03 -4.70 1.32
CA CYS A 6 -2.66 -3.54 2.11
C CYS A 6 -1.19 -3.21 1.95
N GLN A 7 -0.81 -1.97 2.18
CA GLN A 7 0.58 -1.55 2.26
C GLN A 7 0.74 -0.50 3.36
N SER A 8 1.71 -0.71 4.24
CA SER A 8 2.06 0.31 5.24
C SER A 8 2.84 1.44 4.56
N VAL A 9 2.36 2.67 4.74
CA VAL A 9 2.94 3.86 4.13
C VAL A 9 3.35 4.85 5.22
N SER A 10 4.62 5.23 5.20
CA SER A 10 5.16 6.29 6.05
C SER A 10 5.36 7.54 5.20
N VAL A 11 4.68 8.63 5.57
CA VAL A 11 4.82 9.94 4.94
C VAL A 11 5.81 10.75 5.76
N THR A 12 6.93 11.15 5.15
CA THR A 12 8.01 11.87 5.82
C THR A 12 8.30 13.22 5.16
N ASP A 13 8.91 14.13 5.90
CA ASP A 13 9.51 15.32 5.33
C ASP A 13 10.88 15.03 4.67
N MET A 14 11.55 16.07 4.15
CA MET A 14 12.88 15.97 3.54
C MET A 14 14.00 15.66 4.55
N SER A 15 13.73 15.81 5.85
CA SER A 15 14.64 15.54 6.96
C SER A 15 14.49 14.12 7.51
N ASN A 16 13.62 13.29 6.93
CA ASN A 16 13.18 11.97 7.42
C ASN A 16 12.36 11.99 8.72
N GLU A 17 11.79 13.13 9.10
CA GLU A 17 10.80 13.20 10.17
C GLU A 17 9.47 12.58 9.68
N VAL A 18 8.91 11.65 10.46
CA VAL A 18 7.63 11.02 10.15
C VAL A 18 6.51 11.98 10.48
N LEU A 19 5.77 12.38 9.44
CA LEU A 19 4.60 13.25 9.56
C LEU A 19 3.32 12.45 9.75
N GLN A 20 3.23 11.28 9.09
CA GLN A 20 2.06 10.40 9.16
C GLN A 20 2.45 8.95 8.86
N GLU A 21 1.81 8.01 9.54
CA GLU A 21 1.80 6.60 9.15
C GLU A 21 0.36 6.18 8.85
N LYS A 22 0.16 5.43 7.76
CA LYS A 22 -1.16 4.91 7.42
C LYS A 22 -1.08 3.61 6.64
N VAL A 23 -2.18 2.86 6.65
CA VAL A 23 -2.36 1.70 5.78
C VAL A 23 -3.07 2.14 4.50
N PHE A 24 -2.45 1.88 3.36
CA PHE A 24 -3.07 2.09 2.06
C PHE A 24 -3.72 0.79 1.57
N HIS A 25 -4.97 0.87 1.14
CA HIS A 25 -5.74 -0.27 0.65
C HIS A 25 -5.68 -0.29 -0.88
N HIS A 26 -4.97 -1.27 -1.44
CA HIS A 26 -4.84 -1.42 -2.89
C HIS A 26 -6.11 -1.98 -3.54
N GLY A 27 -6.89 -2.74 -2.76
CA GLY A 27 -8.12 -3.36 -3.21
C GLY A 27 -8.26 -4.78 -2.69
N GLU A 28 -9.06 -5.58 -3.37
CA GLU A 28 -9.38 -6.94 -2.96
C GLU A 28 -9.00 -7.93 -4.07
N LEU A 29 -8.40 -9.04 -3.67
CA LEU A 29 -8.03 -10.13 -4.56
C LEU A 29 -8.80 -11.38 -4.17
N GLU A 30 -9.65 -11.86 -5.07
CA GLU A 30 -10.31 -13.15 -4.94
C GLU A 30 -9.42 -14.23 -5.57
N THR A 31 -8.82 -15.07 -4.72
CA THR A 31 -7.93 -16.15 -5.16
C THR A 31 -8.05 -17.36 -4.22
N ALA A 32 -7.57 -18.51 -4.69
CA ALA A 32 -7.51 -19.74 -3.90
C ALA A 32 -6.54 -19.61 -2.73
N SER A 33 -5.37 -18.99 -2.95
CA SER A 33 -4.36 -18.80 -1.90
C SER A 33 -3.41 -17.64 -2.23
N VAL A 34 -3.01 -16.93 -1.18
CA VAL A 34 -1.90 -15.97 -1.18
C VAL A 34 -0.84 -16.48 -0.19
N SER A 35 0.44 -16.39 -0.55
CA SER A 35 1.55 -16.75 0.33
C SER A 35 2.55 -15.62 0.49
N ILE A 36 3.18 -15.56 1.66
CA ILE A 36 4.34 -14.69 1.91
C ILE A 36 5.43 -15.01 0.89
N GLY A 37 6.06 -13.98 0.32
CA GLY A 37 7.07 -14.11 -0.74
C GLY A 37 6.52 -14.00 -2.16
N CYS A 38 5.21 -14.15 -2.37
CA CYS A 38 4.59 -13.83 -3.65
C CYS A 38 4.66 -12.32 -3.93
N SER A 39 4.34 -11.93 -5.17
CA SER A 39 4.33 -10.52 -5.55
C SER A 39 3.01 -10.13 -6.19
N VAL A 40 2.61 -8.90 -5.90
CA VAL A 40 1.50 -8.21 -6.54
C VAL A 40 2.08 -7.12 -7.44
N ILE A 41 1.44 -6.90 -8.59
CA ILE A 41 1.76 -5.77 -9.46
C ILE A 41 0.66 -4.73 -9.26
N THR A 42 1.04 -3.53 -8.86
CA THR A 42 0.14 -2.40 -8.61
C THR A 42 0.76 -1.11 -9.16
N SER A 43 0.01 -0.02 -9.18
CA SER A 43 0.56 1.30 -9.52
C SER A 43 1.41 1.81 -8.35
N ALA A 44 2.47 2.57 -8.66
CA ALA A 44 3.25 3.25 -7.63
C ALA A 44 2.35 4.17 -6.78
N LEU A 45 2.72 4.39 -5.52
CA LEU A 45 2.04 5.33 -4.64
C LEU A 45 2.74 6.69 -4.67
N GLY A 46 1.95 7.75 -4.57
CA GLY A 46 2.40 9.14 -4.49
C GLY A 46 1.57 9.94 -3.49
N LEU A 47 1.82 11.25 -3.40
CA LEU A 47 1.16 12.15 -2.47
C LEU A 47 0.38 13.23 -3.21
N LYS A 48 -0.90 13.36 -2.88
CA LYS A 48 -1.71 14.53 -3.23
C LYS A 48 -1.91 15.32 -1.94
N GLU A 49 -1.14 16.41 -1.80
CA GLU A 49 -0.97 17.11 -0.52
C GLU A 49 -0.39 16.14 0.54
N PHE A 50 -1.18 15.68 1.50
CA PHE A 50 -0.78 14.66 2.49
C PHE A 50 -1.52 13.33 2.28
N GLU A 51 -2.36 13.24 1.26
CA GLU A 51 -3.10 12.03 0.94
C GLU A 51 -2.27 11.12 0.03
N VAL A 52 -1.89 9.94 0.55
CA VAL A 52 -1.36 8.87 -0.29
C VAL A 52 -2.42 8.41 -1.30
N VAL A 53 -2.05 8.50 -2.58
CA VAL A 53 -2.85 8.13 -3.74
C VAL A 53 -2.00 7.28 -4.69
N TYR A 54 -2.62 6.74 -5.75
CA TYR A 54 -1.85 6.16 -6.84
C TYR A 54 -1.18 7.26 -7.69
N ASP A 55 0.10 7.08 -8.01
CA ASP A 55 0.81 7.90 -8.99
C ASP A 55 0.52 7.38 -10.40
N LEU A 56 -0.36 8.10 -11.10
CA LEU A 56 -0.78 7.75 -12.46
C LEU A 56 -0.04 8.54 -13.55
N ARG A 57 0.94 9.39 -13.19
CA ARG A 57 1.63 10.28 -14.15
C ARG A 57 2.30 9.52 -15.30
N TYR A 58 2.88 8.36 -14.99
CA TYR A 58 3.59 7.52 -15.96
C TYR A 58 2.96 6.13 -16.15
N ASN A 59 1.84 5.84 -15.47
CA ASN A 59 1.27 4.49 -15.37
C ASN A 59 2.32 3.41 -15.05
N GLU A 60 3.30 3.77 -14.22
CA GLU A 60 4.38 2.88 -13.87
C GLU A 60 3.86 1.74 -12.99
N LYS A 61 4.11 0.51 -13.43
CA LYS A 61 3.73 -0.70 -12.69
C LYS A 61 4.86 -1.07 -11.75
N GLN A 62 4.55 -1.12 -10.46
CA GLN A 62 5.46 -1.56 -9.42
C GLN A 62 5.14 -3.00 -9.01
N ARG A 63 6.20 -3.82 -8.91
CA ARG A 63 6.12 -5.15 -8.31
C ARG A 63 6.44 -5.04 -6.82
N CYS A 64 5.49 -5.41 -5.97
CA CYS A 64 5.63 -5.39 -4.51
C CYS A 64 5.54 -6.82 -3.96
N LYS A 65 6.43 -7.20 -3.05
CA LYS A 65 6.34 -8.51 -2.39
C LYS A 65 5.33 -8.45 -1.25
N ILE A 66 4.59 -9.54 -1.04
CA ILE A 66 3.80 -9.77 0.15
C ILE A 66 4.73 -10.27 1.25
N VAL A 67 4.81 -9.54 2.35
CA VAL A 67 5.70 -9.84 3.47
C VAL A 67 4.97 -10.39 4.69
N ASP A 68 3.67 -10.13 4.79
CA ASP A 68 2.86 -10.59 5.91
C ASP A 68 1.41 -10.86 5.50
N ILE A 69 0.73 -11.72 6.25
CA ILE A 69 -0.69 -12.04 6.09
C ILE A 69 -1.34 -12.08 7.47
N GLU A 70 -2.31 -11.19 7.68
CA GLU A 70 -3.09 -11.07 8.90
C GLU A 70 -4.49 -11.65 8.69
N TYR A 71 -5.03 -12.30 9.72
CA TYR A 71 -6.44 -12.69 9.78
C TYR A 71 -7.10 -11.93 10.92
N ASP A 72 -8.03 -11.03 10.58
CA ASP A 72 -8.81 -10.29 11.56
C ASP A 72 -9.89 -11.21 12.14
N MET A 73 -9.60 -11.75 13.32
CA MET A 73 -10.50 -12.65 14.06
C MET A 73 -11.47 -11.89 14.97
N ALA A 74 -11.32 -10.56 15.09
CA ALA A 74 -12.21 -9.71 15.87
C ALA A 74 -13.48 -9.36 15.10
N GLU A 75 -13.39 -9.26 13.77
CA GLU A 75 -14.52 -9.00 12.87
C GLU A 75 -15.12 -10.30 12.28
N LYS A 76 -16.44 -10.27 12.00
CA LYS A 76 -17.15 -11.36 11.31
C LYS A 76 -17.87 -10.82 10.06
N PRO A 77 -17.68 -11.44 8.87
CA PRO A 77 -16.81 -12.59 8.60
C PRO A 77 -15.32 -12.25 8.76
N VAL A 78 -14.49 -13.26 9.05
CA VAL A 78 -13.02 -13.10 9.19
C VAL A 78 -12.46 -12.49 7.91
N VAL A 79 -11.74 -11.38 8.05
CA VAL A 79 -11.10 -10.68 6.93
C VAL A 79 -9.62 -11.05 6.89
N ALA A 80 -9.15 -11.54 5.75
CA ALA A 80 -7.72 -11.77 5.53
C ALA A 80 -7.10 -10.53 4.87
N ARG A 81 -6.05 -9.95 5.47
CA ARG A 81 -5.28 -8.83 4.92
C ARG A 81 -3.89 -9.33 4.54
N ALA A 82 -3.47 -9.08 3.31
CA ALA A 82 -2.10 -9.37 2.86
C ALA A 82 -1.33 -8.06 2.74
N TYR A 83 -0.22 -7.95 3.46
CA TYR A 83 0.59 -6.74 3.51
C TYR A 83 1.77 -6.81 2.54
N LEU A 84 1.86 -5.80 1.68
CA LEU A 84 3.00 -5.55 0.81
C LEU A 84 4.18 -4.97 1.60
N GLU A 85 5.38 -5.05 1.02
CA GLU A 85 6.57 -4.35 1.52
C GLU A 85 6.25 -2.88 1.84
N PRO A 86 6.60 -2.37 3.03
CA PRO A 86 6.28 -1.01 3.42
C PRO A 86 6.99 0.00 2.51
N VAL A 87 6.36 1.15 2.30
CA VAL A 87 6.92 2.22 1.47
C VAL A 87 6.99 3.53 2.24
N ARG A 88 8.01 4.33 1.95
CA ARG A 88 8.16 5.69 2.46
C ARG A 88 7.89 6.67 1.32
N LEU A 89 7.01 7.63 1.56
CA LEU A 89 6.73 8.74 0.65
C LEU A 89 7.22 10.03 1.28
N ILE A 90 8.08 10.74 0.57
CA ILE A 90 8.67 12.00 1.02
C ILE A 90 7.88 13.16 0.42
N VAL A 91 7.33 14.03 1.26
CA VAL A 91 6.62 15.26 0.87
C VAL A 91 7.54 16.13 0.00
N GLY A 92 7.03 16.64 -1.12
CA GLY A 92 7.79 17.42 -2.10
C GLY A 92 8.55 16.58 -3.14
N GLN A 93 8.89 15.31 -2.84
CA GLN A 93 9.48 14.40 -3.83
C GLN A 93 8.43 13.51 -4.50
N HIS A 94 7.48 13.01 -3.72
CA HIS A 94 6.45 12.08 -4.19
C HIS A 94 5.14 12.78 -4.53
N ASP A 95 5.13 14.12 -4.58
CA ASP A 95 3.95 14.91 -4.87
C ASP A 95 3.51 14.69 -6.33
N VAL A 96 2.25 14.28 -6.53
CA VAL A 96 1.66 13.98 -7.84
C VAL A 96 0.86 15.16 -8.43
N GLY A 97 0.64 16.23 -7.64
CA GLY A 97 -0.11 17.42 -8.08
C GLY A 97 -1.63 17.22 -8.14
N GLN A 98 -2.36 18.13 -8.82
CA GLN A 98 -3.82 18.09 -8.95
C GLN A 98 -4.35 17.14 -10.04
N VAL A 99 -3.51 16.26 -10.59
CA VAL A 99 -3.93 15.33 -11.66
C VAL A 99 -5.05 14.40 -11.18
#